data_AF-A0A2N1UD15-F1
#
_entry.id   AF-A0A2N1UD15-F1
#
_cell.length_a   1.000
_cell.length_b   1.000
_cell.length_c   1.000
_cell.angle_alpha   90.00
_cell.angle_beta   90.00
_cell.angle_gamma   90.00
#
_symmetry.space_group_name_H-M   'P 1'
#
loop_
_entity.id
_entity.type
_entity.pdbx_description
1 polymer ?
#
loop_
_entity_poly.entity_id
_entity_poly.type
_entity_poly.pdbx_seq_one_letter_code
_entity_poly.pdbx_strand_id
1 'polypeptide(L)'
;MHGIISALKQSELFSAVDIIELVDEESVRLIRTRAKVLGGSVLYITELHTINYEKYSYHWQKEDGELIIRWDNSPPLEKFKNLSLS
;
A
#
# COMPACT_ATOMS: atom_id res chain seq x y z
N MET A 1 12.21 6.13 -4.26
CA MET A 1 11.00 5.59 -3.61
C MET A 1 10.22 6.62 -2.79
N HIS A 2 10.78 7.79 -2.43
CA HIS A 2 10.08 8.80 -1.62
C HIS A 2 8.96 9.59 -2.34
N GLY A 3 8.78 9.39 -3.65
CA GLY A 3 7.81 10.12 -4.46
C GLY A 3 6.38 10.03 -3.91
N ILE A 4 5.97 8.85 -3.45
CA ILE A 4 4.63 8.66 -2.88
C ILE A 4 4.47 9.40 -1.55
N ILE A 5 5.46 9.36 -0.65
CA ILE A 5 5.40 10.09 0.63
C ILE A 5 5.33 11.59 0.37
N SER A 6 6.12 12.10 -0.57
CA SER A 6 6.10 13.51 -0.96
C SER A 6 4.74 13.90 -1.55
N ALA A 7 4.17 13.08 -2.45
CA ALA A 7 2.86 13.33 -3.04
C ALA A 7 1.74 13.34 -1.99
N LEU A 8 1.75 12.41 -1.03
CA LEU A 8 0.79 12.38 0.07
C LEU A 8 0.88 13.65 0.94
N LYS A 9 2.10 14.10 1.27
CA LYS A 9 2.32 15.28 2.12
C LYS A 9 2.00 16.61 1.43
N GLN A 10 2.15 16.68 0.10
CA GLN A 10 1.87 17.89 -0.68
C GLN A 10 0.41 18.00 -1.09
N SER A 11 -0.32 16.89 -1.12
CA SER A 11 -1.73 16.87 -1.47
C SER A 11 -2.58 17.46 -0.34
N GLU A 12 -3.47 18.38 -0.69
CA GLU A 12 -4.44 18.95 0.24
C GLU A 12 -5.52 17.93 0.68
N LEU A 13 -5.59 16.76 0.05
CA LEU A 13 -6.58 15.72 0.38
C LEU A 13 -6.30 15.02 1.70
N PHE A 14 -5.06 15.07 2.21
CA PHE A 14 -4.67 14.35 3.40
C PHE A 14 -4.40 15.32 4.57
N SER A 15 -5.03 15.06 5.71
CA SER A 15 -4.84 15.84 6.93
C SER A 15 -3.65 15.36 7.77
N ALA A 16 -3.23 14.10 7.59
CA ALA A 16 -2.08 13.54 8.26
C ALA A 16 -1.48 12.40 7.42
N VAL A 17 -0.15 12.26 7.47
CA VAL A 17 0.59 11.17 6.83
C VAL A 17 1.57 10.60 7.83
N ASP A 18 1.30 9.38 8.29
CA ASP A 18 2.13 8.63 9.20
C ASP A 18 2.96 7.61 8.42
N ILE A 19 4.27 7.68 8.57
CA ILE A 19 5.19 6.66 8.05
C ILE A 19 5.32 5.60 9.13
N ILE A 20 4.78 4.40 8.87
CA ILE A 20 4.79 3.28 9.80
C ILE A 20 6.13 2.53 9.67
N GLU A 21 6.55 2.29 8.44
CA GLU A 21 7.77 1.53 8.14
C GLU A 21 8.41 2.09 6.86
N LEU A 22 9.72 2.26 6.89
CA LEU A 22 10.51 2.69 5.74
C LEU A 22 11.84 1.92 5.76
N VAL A 23 12.06 1.11 4.73
CA VAL A 23 13.32 0.41 4.47
C VAL A 23 13.78 0.85 3.09
N ASP A 24 15.00 1.35 2.96
CA ASP A 24 15.61 1.71 1.68
C ASP A 24 17.03 1.17 1.63
N GLU A 25 17.13 -0.11 1.29
CA GLU A 25 18.37 -0.83 1.09
C GLU A 25 18.53 -1.18 -0.40
N GLU A 26 19.72 -1.61 -0.80
CA GLU A 26 20.01 -1.93 -2.21
C GLU A 26 19.12 -3.07 -2.74
N SER A 27 18.91 -4.12 -1.94
CA SER A 27 18.14 -5.30 -2.33
C SER A 27 16.67 -5.26 -1.96
N VAL A 28 16.27 -4.36 -1.05
CA VAL A 28 14.92 -4.29 -0.50
C VAL A 28 14.51 -2.87 -0.18
N ARG A 29 13.29 -2.55 -0.59
CA ARG A 29 12.72 -1.23 -0.52
C ARG A 29 11.27 -1.36 -0.08
N LEU A 30 10.95 -0.91 1.12
CA LEU A 30 9.63 -1.03 1.72
C LEU A 30 9.14 0.34 2.19
N ILE A 31 7.90 0.66 1.86
CA ILE A 31 7.16 1.76 2.45
C ILE A 31 5.85 1.22 3.00
N ARG A 32 5.58 1.52 4.27
CA ARG A 32 4.25 1.39 4.85
C ARG A 32 3.82 2.71 5.44
N THR A 33 2.69 3.22 4.98
CA THR A 33 2.15 4.50 5.44
C THR A 33 0.67 4.40 5.74
N ARG A 34 0.22 5.29 6.61
CA ARG A 34 -1.19 5.57 6.88
C ARG A 34 -1.42 7.04 6.59
N ALA A 35 -2.34 7.35 5.68
CA ALA A 35 -2.76 8.71 5.39
C ALA A 35 -4.22 8.92 5.81
N LYS A 36 -4.48 9.93 6.63
CA LYS A 36 -5.86 10.35 6.95
C LYS A 36 -6.36 11.27 5.84
N VAL A 37 -7.47 10.92 5.23
CA VAL A 37 -8.12 11.73 4.19
C VAL A 37 -9.01 12.77 4.87
N LEU A 38 -9.10 13.98 4.29
CA LEU A 38 -10.11 14.96 4.67
C LEU A 38 -11.50 14.31 4.53
N GLY A 39 -12.29 14.33 5.61
CA GLY A 39 -13.57 13.62 5.69
C GLY A 39 -13.53 12.32 6.50
N GLY A 40 -12.39 11.96 7.12
CA GLY A 40 -12.32 10.96 8.19
C GLY A 40 -11.93 9.55 7.76
N SER A 41 -11.97 9.24 6.46
CA SER A 41 -11.47 7.95 5.94
C SER A 41 -9.95 7.83 6.01
N VAL A 42 -9.44 6.61 5.98
CA VAL A 42 -8.01 6.29 6.15
C VAL A 42 -7.52 5.42 5.01
N LEU A 43 -6.42 5.84 4.38
CA LEU A 43 -5.72 5.09 3.35
C LEU A 43 -4.45 4.47 3.92
N TYR A 44 -4.37 3.15 3.90
CA TYR A 44 -3.15 2.40 4.19
C TYR A 44 -2.46 2.03 2.89
N ILE A 45 -1.15 2.25 2.83
CA ILE A 45 -0.34 1.99 1.65
C ILE A 45 0.83 1.11 2.06
N THR A 46 1.06 0.04 1.31
CA THR A 46 2.25 -0.80 1.38
C THR A 46 2.83 -0.94 -0.01
N GLU A 47 4.09 -0.57 -0.19
CA GLU A 47 4.86 -0.83 -1.41
C GLU A 47 6.15 -1.54 -1.01
N LEU A 48 6.39 -2.71 -1.58
CA LEU A 48 7.58 -3.53 -1.38
C LEU A 48 8.19 -3.83 -2.74
N HIS A 49 9.42 -3.39 -2.92
CA HIS A 49 10.25 -3.72 -4.05
C HIS A 49 11.44 -4.54 -3.56
N THR A 50 11.62 -5.73 -4.13
CA THR A 50 12.80 -6.56 -3.92
C THR A 50 13.46 -6.83 -5.27
N ILE A 51 14.64 -7.45 -5.26
CA ILE A 51 15.30 -7.90 -6.49
C ILE A 51 14.42 -8.84 -7.33
N ASN A 52 13.61 -9.68 -6.68
CA ASN A 52 12.94 -10.80 -7.33
C ASN A 52 11.44 -10.56 -7.60
N TYR A 53 10.81 -9.70 -6.81
CA TYR A 53 9.39 -9.44 -6.92
C TYR A 53 9.01 -8.09 -6.31
N GLU A 54 7.83 -7.64 -6.70
CA GLU A 54 7.20 -6.45 -6.16
C GLU A 54 5.84 -6.82 -5.55
N LYS A 55 5.49 -6.17 -4.45
CA LYS A 55 4.16 -6.23 -3.85
C LYS A 55 3.68 -4.83 -3.58
N TYR A 56 2.41 -4.58 -3.86
CA TYR A 56 1.75 -3.37 -3.40
C TYR A 56 0.37 -3.68 -2.86
N SER A 57 -0.08 -2.85 -1.92
CA SER A 57 -1.45 -2.84 -1.45
C SER A 57 -1.85 -1.44 -1.01
N TYR A 58 -2.97 -0.98 -1.53
CA TYR A 58 -3.65 0.24 -1.14
C TYR A 58 -5.00 -0.18 -0.56
N HIS A 59 -5.21 0.09 0.72
CA HIS A 59 -6.41 -0.28 1.45
C HIS A 59 -7.07 0.98 1.98
N TRP A 60 -8.24 1.31 1.44
CA TRP A 60 -9.00 2.48 1.83
C TRP A 60 -10.22 2.06 2.65
N GLN A 61 -10.34 2.60 3.86
CA GLN A 61 -11.42 2.30 4.78
C GLN A 61 -11.98 3.57 5.42
N LYS A 62 -13.20 3.49 5.95
CA LYS A 62 -13.78 4.49 6.85
C LYS A 62 -13.06 4.50 8.20
N GLU A 63 -13.35 5.51 9.02
CA GLU A 63 -12.74 5.65 10.36
C GLU A 63 -13.10 4.49 11.30
N ASP A 64 -14.31 3.93 11.14
CA ASP A 64 -14.80 2.76 11.88
C ASP A 64 -14.20 1.42 11.41
N GLY A 65 -13.38 1.44 10.35
CA GLY A 65 -12.75 0.25 9.78
C GLY A 65 -13.53 -0.41 8.65
N GLU A 66 -14.69 0.12 8.25
CA GLU A 66 -15.42 -0.41 7.09
C GLU A 66 -14.60 -0.18 5.80
N LEU A 67 -14.31 -1.27 5.08
CA LEU A 67 -13.58 -1.21 3.80
C LEU A 67 -14.40 -0.44 2.75
N ILE A 68 -13.77 0.55 2.14
CA ILE A 68 -14.31 1.26 0.96
C ILE A 68 -13.86 0.52 -0.31
N ILE A 69 -12.54 0.37 -0.47
CA ILE A 69 -11.95 -0.29 -1.64
C ILE A 69 -10.50 -0.69 -1.36
N ARG A 70 -10.03 -1.72 -2.07
CA ARG A 70 -8.66 -2.20 -2.01
C ARG A 70 -8.11 -2.46 -3.41
N TRP A 71 -6.86 -2.08 -3.62
CA TRP A 71 -6.07 -2.40 -4.81
C TRP A 71 -4.79 -3.10 -4.38
N ASP A 72 -4.51 -4.28 -4.91
CA ASP A 72 -3.25 -4.97 -4.69
C ASP A 72 -2.88 -5.86 -5.89
N ASN A 73 -1.63 -6.31 -5.92
CA ASN A 73 -1.12 -7.22 -6.94
C ASN A 73 -1.10 -8.69 -6.49
N SER A 74 -1.94 -9.07 -5.52
CA SER A 74 -2.08 -10.48 -5.18
C SER A 74 -2.52 -11.25 -6.42
N PRO A 75 -1.95 -12.43 -6.69
CA PRO A 75 -2.34 -13.20 -7.86
C PRO A 75 -3.85 -13.44 -7.85
N PRO A 76 -4.57 -13.18 -8.96
CA PRO A 76 -5.97 -13.56 -9.07
C PRO A 76 -6.11 -15.05 -8.78
N LEU A 77 -7.17 -15.44 -8.07
CA LEU A 77 -7.42 -16.81 -7.60
C LEU A 77 -7.28 -17.88 -8.71
N GLU A 78 -7.49 -17.51 -9.97
CA GLU A 78 -7.35 -18.40 -11.13
C GLU A 78 -5.92 -18.92 -11.37
N LYS A 79 -4.88 -18.18 -10.97
CA LYS A 79 -3.48 -18.62 -11.14
C LYS A 79 -3.08 -19.76 -10.19
N PHE A 80 -3.86 -20.03 -9.14
CA PHE A 80 -3.58 -21.11 -8.18
C PHE A 80 -4.15 -22.47 -8.57
N LYS A 81 -5.08 -22.55 -9.55
CA LYS A 81 -5.64 -23.83 -10.00
C LYS A 81 -4.67 -24.69 -10.84
N ASN A 82 -3.64 -24.07 -11.43
CA ASN A 82 -2.74 -24.75 -12.38
C ASN A 82 -1.43 -25.24 -11.74
N LEU A 83 -1.24 -25.09 -10.42
CA LEU A 83 -0.03 -25.53 -9.71
C LEU A 83 -0.25 -26.76 -8.82
N SER A 84 -1.44 -27.36 -8.83
CA SER A 84 -1.77 -28.58 -8.08
C SER A 84 -1.86 -29.84 -8.94
N LEU A 85 -1.37 -29.81 -10.19
CA LEU A 85 -1.28 -30.96 -11.08
C LEU A 85 0.08 -30.96 -11.80
N SER A 86 1.13 -31.36 -11.09
CA SER A 86 2.41 -31.80 -11.65
C SER A 86 3.05 -32.80 -10.70
#